data_AF-A0AAJ0ARB7-F1
#
_entry.id   AF-A0AAJ0ARB7-F1
#
_cell.length_a   1.000
_cell.length_b   1.000
_cell.length_c   1.000
_cell.angle_alpha   90.00
_cell.angle_beta   90.00
_cell.angle_gamma   90.00
#
_symmetry.space_group_name_H-M   'P 1'
#
loop_
_entity.id
_entity.type
_entity.pdbx_description
1 polymer ?
#
loop_
_entity_poly.entity_id
_entity_poly.type
_entity_poly.pdbx_seq_one_letter_code
_entity_poly.pdbx_strand_id
1 'polypeptide(L)'
;MVLDNADDVDMLFSKDNNEMLVASYLPKANNSKILFTSRSWDTAEKLTGSGKMIFRVPTMEEPQALQLLQKKIGRDVDETAALRLIGTLDYIPLAVNQAAAYIYRQSPRVTVESYLEEFHNSEKRKGTLLCSDGGDIRRYDGVSNYVIVT
;
A
#
# COMPACT_ATOMS: atom_id res chain seq x y z
N MET A 1 6.04 -5.72 20.55
CA MET A 1 7.01 -5.42 19.48
C MET A 1 6.28 -5.43 18.14
N VAL A 2 6.68 -4.60 17.18
CA VAL A 2 6.14 -4.62 15.80
C VAL A 2 7.31 -4.86 14.87
N LEU A 3 7.21 -5.88 14.01
CA LEU A 3 8.16 -6.14 12.94
C LEU A 3 7.46 -5.81 11.61
N ASP A 4 7.90 -4.73 10.98
CA ASP A 4 7.30 -4.21 9.76
C ASP A 4 8.01 -4.78 8.52
N ASN A 5 7.27 -5.06 7.45
CA ASN A 5 7.79 -5.53 6.16
C ASN A 5 8.59 -6.86 6.25
N ALA A 6 8.09 -7.81 7.04
CA ALA A 6 8.66 -9.14 7.22
C ALA A 6 8.32 -10.06 6.03
N ASP A 7 8.82 -9.73 4.84
CA ASP A 7 8.51 -10.44 3.59
C ASP A 7 9.51 -11.57 3.30
N ASP A 8 10.79 -11.37 3.66
CA ASP A 8 11.89 -12.26 3.32
C ASP A 8 12.02 -13.40 4.35
N VAL A 9 11.54 -14.59 3.96
CA VAL A 9 11.65 -15.81 4.77
C VAL A 9 13.11 -16.20 4.99
N ASP A 10 13.97 -15.99 4.01
CA ASP A 10 15.34 -16.45 4.05
C ASP A 10 16.16 -15.59 5.03
N MET A 11 15.91 -14.29 5.08
CA MET A 11 16.47 -13.42 6.13
C MET A 11 16.03 -13.84 7.54
N LEU A 12 14.81 -14.37 7.69
CA LEU A 12 14.25 -14.74 8.98
C LEU A 12 14.71 -16.13 9.46
N PHE A 13 14.89 -17.07 8.54
CA PHE A 13 15.02 -18.51 8.83
C PHE A 13 16.18 -19.22 8.10
N SER A 14 16.80 -18.61 7.09
CA SER A 14 17.88 -19.26 6.33
C SER A 14 19.21 -19.19 7.07
N LYS A 15 19.93 -20.32 7.03
CA LYS A 15 21.06 -20.63 7.90
C LYS A 15 22.36 -20.76 7.09
N ASP A 16 22.52 -19.93 6.06
CA ASP A 16 23.74 -19.96 5.26
C ASP A 16 24.88 -19.27 6.03
N ASN A 17 25.78 -20.12 6.52
CA ASN A 17 27.14 -19.84 7.02
C ASN A 17 27.33 -18.56 7.85
N ASN A 18 27.23 -18.74 9.18
CA ASN A 18 27.67 -17.82 10.26
C ASN A 18 26.80 -16.60 10.62
N GLU A 19 25.64 -16.39 10.01
CA GLU A 19 24.72 -15.34 10.47
C GLU A 19 23.63 -15.90 11.41
N MET A 20 23.44 -15.26 12.58
CA MET A 20 22.37 -15.63 13.50
C MET A 20 21.01 -15.20 12.94
N LEU A 21 20.07 -16.14 12.84
CA LEU A 21 18.70 -15.92 12.38
C LEU A 21 18.04 -14.74 13.11
N VAL A 22 17.38 -13.83 12.39
CA VAL A 22 16.60 -12.75 13.01
C VAL A 22 15.53 -13.33 13.96
N ALA A 23 14.94 -14.47 13.60
CA ALA A 23 14.00 -15.20 14.44
C ALA A 23 14.58 -15.61 15.81
N SER A 24 15.90 -15.78 15.93
CA SER A 24 16.55 -16.15 17.20
C SER A 24 16.57 -15.01 18.22
N TYR A 25 16.48 -13.76 17.76
CA TYR A 25 16.41 -12.56 18.61
C TYR A 25 14.98 -12.19 19.01
N LEU A 26 13.97 -12.84 18.43
CA LEU A 26 12.58 -12.57 18.78
C LEU A 26 12.31 -13.05 20.22
N PRO A 27 11.65 -12.24 21.06
CA PRO A 27 11.28 -12.63 22.41
C PRO A 27 10.43 -13.91 22.41
N LYS A 28 10.85 -14.91 23.20
CA LYS A 28 10.16 -16.21 23.35
C LYS A 28 9.37 -16.34 24.66
N ALA A 29 9.20 -15.24 25.38
CA ALA A 29 8.53 -15.24 26.68
C ALA A 29 7.01 -15.37 26.52
N ASN A 30 6.36 -16.10 27.43
CA ASN A 30 4.92 -16.42 27.34
C ASN A 30 3.97 -15.20 27.31
N ASN A 31 4.45 -14.01 27.72
CA ASN A 31 3.67 -12.77 27.73
C ASN A 31 4.14 -11.72 26.70
N SER A 32 5.11 -12.05 25.83
CA SER A 32 5.50 -11.14 24.76
C SER A 32 4.60 -11.33 23.55
N LYS A 33 3.99 -10.24 23.08
CA LYS A 33 3.25 -10.19 21.81
C LYS A 33 4.06 -9.47 20.75
N ILE A 34 4.10 -10.07 19.55
CA ILE A 34 4.74 -9.51 18.36
C ILE A 34 3.67 -9.36 17.29
N LEU A 35 3.59 -8.18 16.68
CA LEU A 35 2.78 -7.94 15.49
C LEU A 35 3.72 -7.92 14.29
N PHE A 36 3.44 -8.77 13.30
CA PHE A 36 4.17 -8.80 12.03
C PHE A 36 3.30 -8.17 10.95
N THR A 37 3.90 -7.36 10.08
CA THR A 37 3.29 -6.98 8.80
C THR A 37 4.09 -7.65 7.68
N SER A 38 3.40 -8.22 6.71
CA SER A 38 4.02 -8.91 5.58
C SER A 38 3.06 -8.91 4.39
N ARG A 39 3.61 -8.83 3.18
CA ARG A 39 2.91 -9.06 1.91
C ARG A 39 2.89 -10.53 1.52
N SER A 40 3.72 -11.36 2.17
CA SER A 40 3.84 -12.80 1.90
C SER A 40 3.04 -13.61 2.92
N TRP A 41 2.03 -14.33 2.43
CA TRP A 41 1.25 -15.24 3.25
C TRP A 41 2.13 -16.34 3.86
N ASP A 42 3.00 -16.93 3.05
CA ASP A 42 3.92 -17.99 3.45
C ASP A 42 4.87 -17.53 4.57
N THR A 43 5.35 -16.29 4.50
CA THR A 43 6.21 -15.72 5.54
C THR A 43 5.45 -15.50 6.83
N ALA A 44 4.23 -14.96 6.75
CA ALA A 44 3.37 -14.76 7.91
C ALA A 44 2.98 -16.08 8.60
N GLU A 45 2.69 -17.13 7.83
CA GLU A 45 2.37 -18.45 8.38
C GLU A 45 3.59 -19.07 9.09
N LYS A 46 4.78 -18.99 8.50
CA LYS A 46 6.03 -19.46 9.14
C LYS A 46 6.35 -18.70 10.44
N LEU A 47 6.08 -17.39 10.48
CA LEU A 47 6.31 -16.55 11.66
C LEU A 47 5.33 -16.79 12.79
N THR A 48 4.06 -17.05 12.46
CA THR A 48 2.98 -17.19 13.45
C THR A 48 2.70 -18.64 13.84
N GLY A 49 3.20 -19.61 13.05
CA GLY A 49 2.99 -21.04 13.24
C GLY A 49 1.57 -21.50 12.93
N SER A 50 0.67 -20.61 12.53
CA SER A 50 -0.71 -20.95 12.15
C SER A 50 -1.37 -19.83 11.34
N GLY A 51 -1.96 -20.20 10.19
CA GLY A 51 -2.81 -19.29 9.42
C GLY A 51 -3.99 -18.68 10.19
N LYS A 52 -4.42 -19.27 11.32
CA LYS A 52 -5.47 -18.70 12.19
C LYS A 52 -5.06 -17.40 12.90
N MET A 53 -3.76 -17.15 12.99
CA MET A 53 -3.22 -15.93 13.61
C MET A 53 -2.97 -14.82 12.58
N ILE A 54 -3.25 -15.07 11.29
CA ILE A 54 -3.08 -14.11 10.21
C ILE A 54 -4.38 -13.33 10.02
N PHE A 55 -4.27 -12.01 10.09
CA PHE A 55 -5.35 -11.11 9.70
C PHE A 55 -5.07 -10.58 8.30
N ARG A 56 -5.89 -10.98 7.31
CA ARG A 56 -5.81 -10.44 5.96
C ARG A 56 -6.43 -9.04 5.96
N VAL A 57 -5.64 -8.04 5.60
CA VAL A 57 -6.13 -6.68 5.40
C VAL A 57 -6.76 -6.60 3.99
N PRO A 58 -8.09 -6.39 3.88
CA PRO A 58 -8.73 -6.21 2.57
C PRO A 58 -8.42 -4.82 1.99
N THR A 59 -8.81 -4.59 0.74
CA THR A 59 -8.92 -3.24 0.18
C THR A 59 -9.98 -2.44 0.96
N MET A 60 -10.02 -1.12 0.77
CA MET A 60 -11.02 -0.30 1.47
C MET A 60 -12.42 -0.58 0.94
N GLU A 61 -13.40 -0.43 1.83
CA GLU A 61 -14.80 -0.31 1.42
C GLU A 61 -15.00 0.98 0.62
N GLU A 62 -15.93 0.96 -0.34
CA GLU A 62 -16.23 2.10 -1.21
C GLU A 62 -16.45 3.43 -0.45
N PRO A 63 -17.23 3.49 0.65
CA PRO A 63 -17.41 4.74 1.39
C PRO A 63 -16.12 5.28 2.01
N GLN A 64 -15.21 4.38 2.42
CA GLN A 64 -13.91 4.76 2.99
C GLN A 64 -12.98 5.30 1.91
N ALA A 65 -12.98 4.67 0.73
CA ALA A 65 -12.20 5.12 -0.42
C ALA A 65 -12.67 6.49 -0.93
N LEU A 66 -13.99 6.69 -1.02
CA LEU A 66 -14.58 7.97 -1.38
C LEU A 66 -14.21 9.06 -0.36
N GLN A 67 -14.33 8.76 0.93
CA GLN A 67 -13.95 9.68 1.99
C GLN A 67 -12.46 10.05 1.93
N LEU A 68 -11.58 9.09 1.64
CA LEU A 68 -10.15 9.34 1.47
C LEU A 68 -9.87 10.28 0.31
N LEU A 69 -10.50 10.06 -0.85
CA LEU A 69 -10.37 10.89 -2.04
C LEU A 69 -10.83 12.33 -1.76
N GLN A 70 -12.04 12.50 -1.22
CA GLN A 70 -12.65 13.80 -0.94
C GLN A 70 -11.87 14.59 0.11
N LYS A 71 -11.30 13.91 1.12
CA LYS A 71 -10.45 14.56 2.13
C LYS A 71 -9.17 15.15 1.52
N LYS A 72 -8.68 14.56 0.42
CA LYS A 72 -7.46 14.98 -0.27
C LYS A 72 -7.71 16.07 -1.32
N ILE A 73 -8.73 15.93 -2.15
CA ILE A 73 -8.98 16.83 -3.29
C ILE A 73 -9.94 17.97 -2.90
N GLY A 74 -10.89 17.71 -2.01
CA GLY A 74 -11.98 18.64 -1.66
C GLY A 74 -13.36 17.96 -1.80
N ARG A 75 -14.39 18.55 -1.18
CA ARG A 75 -15.77 18.01 -1.21
C ARG A 75 -16.57 18.42 -2.45
N ASP A 76 -16.07 19.36 -3.25
CA ASP A 76 -16.78 19.89 -4.43
C ASP A 76 -16.52 19.06 -5.70
N VAL A 77 -15.98 17.85 -5.55
CA VAL A 77 -15.71 16.93 -6.65
C VAL A 77 -17.01 16.24 -7.07
N ASP A 78 -17.23 16.08 -8.37
CA ASP A 78 -18.35 15.29 -8.90
C ASP A 78 -18.30 13.86 -8.32
N GLU A 79 -19.37 13.49 -7.62
CA GLU A 79 -19.44 12.21 -6.91
C GLU A 79 -19.40 11.02 -7.88
N THR A 80 -20.00 11.16 -9.07
CA THR A 80 -20.01 10.10 -10.08
C THR A 80 -18.59 9.84 -10.61
N ALA A 81 -17.84 10.88 -10.94
CA ALA A 81 -16.45 10.77 -11.37
C ALA A 81 -15.54 10.24 -10.23
N ALA A 82 -15.77 10.68 -8.99
CA ALA A 82 -15.06 10.20 -7.82
C ALA A 82 -15.25 8.69 -7.60
N LEU A 83 -16.49 8.20 -7.65
CA LEU A 83 -16.83 6.78 -7.54
C LEU A 83 -16.18 5.94 -8.65
N ARG A 84 -16.19 6.44 -9.89
CA ARG A 84 -15.50 5.79 -11.02
C ARG A 84 -13.99 5.71 -10.78
N LEU A 85 -13.36 6.78 -10.29
CA LEU A 85 -11.93 6.81 -10.01
C LEU A 85 -11.54 5.79 -8.93
N ILE A 86 -12.23 5.76 -7.79
CA ILE A 86 -11.88 4.81 -6.72
C ILE A 86 -12.10 3.35 -7.14
N GLY A 87 -13.11 3.07 -7.98
CA GLY A 87 -13.35 1.75 -8.55
C GLY A 87 -12.25 1.35 -9.53
N THR A 88 -11.81 2.27 -10.40
CA THR A 88 -10.66 2.05 -11.31
C THR A 88 -9.35 1.81 -10.56
N LEU A 89 -9.24 2.24 -9.30
CA LEU A 89 -8.06 2.08 -8.45
C LEU A 89 -8.19 0.89 -7.47
N ASP A 90 -9.14 -0.02 -7.71
CA ASP A 90 -9.43 -1.21 -6.88
C ASP A 90 -9.64 -0.90 -5.38
N TYR A 91 -10.05 0.33 -5.07
CA TYR A 91 -10.18 0.81 -3.69
C TYR A 91 -8.90 0.66 -2.85
N ILE A 92 -7.72 0.62 -3.50
CA ILE A 92 -6.44 0.51 -2.82
C ILE A 92 -6.08 1.88 -2.20
N PRO A 93 -5.91 1.98 -0.86
CA PRO A 93 -5.67 3.27 -0.19
C PRO A 93 -4.52 4.06 -0.77
N LEU A 94 -3.42 3.38 -1.08
CA LEU A 94 -2.22 4.03 -1.61
C LEU A 94 -2.47 4.59 -3.01
N ALA A 95 -3.11 3.82 -3.89
CA ALA A 95 -3.43 4.26 -5.25
C ALA A 95 -4.39 5.45 -5.25
N VAL A 96 -5.45 5.38 -4.42
CA VAL A 96 -6.40 6.50 -4.23
C VAL A 96 -5.66 7.75 -3.74
N ASN A 97 -4.81 7.61 -2.73
CA ASN A 97 -4.06 8.73 -2.17
C ASN A 97 -3.06 9.35 -3.18
N GLN A 98 -2.44 8.53 -4.02
CA GLN A 98 -1.53 8.99 -5.09
C GLN A 98 -2.27 9.73 -6.19
N ALA A 99 -3.36 9.17 -6.72
CA ALA A 99 -4.22 9.83 -7.69
C ALA A 99 -4.75 11.16 -7.14
N ALA A 100 -5.23 11.16 -5.90
CA ALA A 100 -5.72 12.36 -5.25
C ALA A 100 -4.65 13.45 -5.12
N ALA A 101 -3.43 13.07 -4.71
CA ALA A 101 -2.32 13.99 -4.58
C ALA A 101 -1.90 14.57 -5.94
N TYR A 102 -1.90 13.76 -7.00
CA TYR A 102 -1.60 14.20 -8.36
C TYR A 102 -2.62 15.22 -8.86
N ILE A 103 -3.92 14.89 -8.76
CA ILE A 103 -5.02 15.75 -9.19
C ILE A 103 -4.98 17.09 -8.41
N TYR A 104 -4.85 17.02 -7.08
CA TYR A 104 -4.81 18.21 -6.23
C TYR A 104 -3.64 19.14 -6.60
N ARG A 105 -2.44 18.59 -6.84
CA ARG A 105 -1.25 19.39 -7.19
C ARG A 105 -1.33 20.04 -8.57
N GLN A 106 -2.07 19.45 -9.49
CA GLN A 106 -2.22 19.97 -10.85
C GLN A 106 -3.51 20.74 -11.07
N SER A 107 -4.37 20.86 -10.05
CA SER A 107 -5.57 21.67 -10.11
C SER A 107 -5.24 23.15 -10.44
N PRO A 108 -6.00 23.83 -11.32
CA PRO A 108 -7.22 23.36 -12.00
C PRO A 108 -6.98 22.68 -13.35
N ARG A 109 -5.74 22.41 -13.75
CA ARG A 109 -5.40 21.87 -15.08
C ARG A 109 -5.80 20.40 -15.25
N VAL A 110 -5.83 19.64 -14.16
CA VAL A 110 -6.22 18.23 -14.15
C VAL A 110 -7.47 18.08 -13.29
N THR A 111 -8.53 17.53 -13.89
CA THR A 111 -9.75 17.11 -13.19
C THR A 111 -9.74 15.60 -12.97
N VAL A 112 -10.72 15.09 -12.21
CA VAL A 112 -10.89 13.64 -11.99
C VAL A 112 -11.15 12.91 -13.31
N GLU A 113 -11.96 13.49 -14.19
CA GLU A 113 -12.29 12.93 -15.51
C GLU A 113 -11.07 12.90 -16.42
N SER A 114 -10.29 13.99 -16.48
CA SER A 114 -9.06 14.03 -17.28
C SER A 114 -8.02 13.03 -16.77
N TYR A 115 -7.91 12.85 -15.45
CA TYR A 115 -7.05 11.82 -14.86
C TYR A 115 -7.50 10.42 -15.25
N LEU A 116 -8.82 10.13 -15.19
CA LEU A 116 -9.39 8.85 -15.63
C LEU A 116 -9.09 8.55 -17.10
N GLU A 117 -9.24 9.55 -17.98
CA GLU A 117 -8.88 9.41 -19.40
C GLU A 117 -7.39 9.08 -19.58
N GLU A 118 -6.50 9.80 -18.89
CA GLU A 118 -5.05 9.54 -18.97
C GLU A 118 -4.69 8.14 -18.43
N PHE A 119 -5.33 7.73 -17.34
CA PHE A 119 -5.13 6.44 -16.69
C PHE A 119 -5.50 5.27 -17.62
N HIS A 120 -6.60 5.37 -18.36
CA HIS A 120 -7.02 4.33 -19.32
C HIS A 120 -6.20 4.34 -20.62
N ASN A 121 -5.75 5.51 -21.08
CA ASN A 121 -5.07 5.63 -22.37
C ASN A 121 -3.60 5.16 -22.35
N SER A 122 -3.02 4.83 -21.18
CA SER A 122 -1.59 4.55 -21.12
C SER A 122 -1.15 3.57 -20.02
N GLU A 123 -1.06 2.28 -20.36
CA GLU A 123 -0.42 1.26 -19.52
C GLU A 123 1.00 1.68 -19.06
N LYS A 124 1.75 2.35 -19.95
CA LYS A 124 3.10 2.87 -19.64
C LYS A 124 3.11 4.04 -18.68
N ARG A 125 2.05 4.85 -18.58
CA ARG A 125 2.00 6.00 -17.65
C ARG A 125 1.24 5.69 -16.37
N LYS A 126 0.46 4.61 -16.27
CA LYS A 126 -0.10 4.15 -14.99
C LYS A 126 1.00 4.13 -13.91
N GLY A 127 2.13 3.50 -14.26
CA GLY A 127 3.42 3.55 -13.54
C GLY A 127 3.76 4.92 -12.98
N THR A 128 3.93 5.89 -13.87
CA THR A 128 4.33 7.27 -13.52
C THR A 128 3.26 8.03 -12.74
N LEU A 129 1.97 7.82 -13.03
CA LEU A 129 0.84 8.49 -12.39
C LEU A 129 0.68 8.06 -10.93
N LEU A 130 0.88 6.78 -10.61
CA LEU A 130 0.89 6.30 -9.22
C LEU A 130 2.30 6.32 -8.61
N CYS A 131 3.31 6.84 -9.30
CA CYS A 131 4.67 7.04 -8.76
C CYS A 131 4.96 8.49 -8.35
N SER A 132 3.97 9.40 -8.39
CA SER A 132 4.15 10.80 -8.00
C SER A 132 4.23 10.96 -6.47
N ASP A 133 5.30 10.43 -5.89
CA ASP A 133 5.72 10.73 -4.53
C ASP A 133 6.25 12.15 -4.51
N GLY A 134 5.45 13.11 -4.05
CA GLY A 134 6.00 14.46 -3.86
C GLY A 134 6.68 14.57 -2.51
N GLY A 135 7.75 13.79 -2.36
CA GLY A 135 8.70 13.85 -1.26
C GLY A 135 8.13 13.45 0.10
N ASP A 136 7.62 12.22 0.25
CA ASP A 136 7.40 11.66 1.59
C ASP A 136 8.74 11.40 2.29
N ILE A 137 9.22 12.39 3.05
CA ILE A 137 10.49 12.36 3.83
C ILE A 137 10.60 11.19 4.82
N ARG A 138 9.52 10.45 5.06
CA ARG A 138 9.49 9.30 5.97
C ARG A 138 9.83 7.99 5.26
N ARG A 139 10.05 8.01 3.95
CA ARG A 139 10.36 6.80 3.17
C ARG A 139 11.87 6.65 2.97
N TYR A 140 12.29 5.39 2.92
CA TYR A 140 13.65 5.04 2.54
C TYR A 140 13.87 5.36 1.06
N ASP A 141 14.95 6.10 0.77
CA ASP A 141 15.37 6.37 -0.59
C ASP A 141 15.58 5.06 -1.37
N GLY A 142 14.98 4.97 -2.56
CA GLY A 142 15.15 3.83 -3.48
C GLY A 142 14.04 2.77 -3.48
N VAL A 143 13.00 2.87 -2.63
CA VAL A 143 11.86 1.94 -2.67
C VAL A 143 10.74 2.49 -3.57
N SER A 144 10.35 1.72 -4.59
CA SER A 144 9.24 2.08 -5.48
C SER A 144 7.89 1.98 -4.76
N ASN A 145 7.09 3.04 -4.88
CA ASN A 145 5.76 3.14 -4.25
C ASN A 145 4.61 2.87 -5.23
N TYR A 146 4.94 2.35 -6.41
CA TYR A 146 3.94 2.12 -7.44
C TYR A 146 3.02 0.96 -7.06
N VAL A 147 1.72 1.21 -7.09
CA VAL A 147 0.70 0.18 -7.00
C VAL A 147 0.38 -0.26 -8.43
N ILE A 148 0.62 -1.53 -8.75
CA ILE A 148 0.04 -2.12 -9.97
C ILE A 148 -1.42 -2.42 -9.64
N VAL A 149 -2.32 -1.64 -10.22
CA VAL A 149 -3.75 -1.93 -10.27
C VAL A 149 -3.99 -2.75 -11.55
N THR A 150 -4.70 -3.87 -11.45
CA THR A 150 -4.88 -4.86 -12.53
C THR A 150 -6.20 -4.72 -13.26
#